data_AF-A0A6A2ZLI2-F1
#
_entry.id   AF-A0A6A2ZLI2-F1
#
_cell.length_a   1.000
_cell.length_b   1.000
_cell.length_c   1.000
_cell.angle_alpha   90.00
_cell.angle_beta   90.00
_cell.angle_gamma   90.00
#
_symmetry.space_group_name_H-M   'P 1'
#
loop_
_entity.id
_entity.type
_entity.pdbx_description
1 polymer ?
#
loop_
_entity_poly.entity_id
_entity_poly.type
_entity_poly.pdbx_seq_one_letter_code
_entity_poly.pdbx_strand_id
1 'polypeptide(L)'
;MEGSHHRRHHLQQKPVSANVEASDRFPQWSVQETRDFLAFRAELDQSFMETKRNKLLWEVISTRMRENGYNRSAEQCKCKWKNLVTRFKACGTIESEAARQQFLFYDELRAIFMSRMQSIQCSESEGGGGTAASRKRSASASTVETGQLCSDEEEDMVENELDKKYSIRKKKKQAKTGSTSGGNNNNNIKEMLEDFMRQQLQMEMQWSEALESRENERRSKQMEWRQAMEALENERIMMERRWREREEQRRMREEARAEKRDALINALLNKL
;
A
#
# COMPACT_ATOMS: atom_id res chain seq x y z
N MET A 1 -11.38 73.21 -35.76
CA MET A 1 -12.50 72.29 -35.99
C MET A 1 -11.94 71.12 -36.79
N GLU A 2 -11.14 70.26 -36.17
CA GLU A 2 -11.51 69.16 -35.24
C GLU A 2 -12.27 68.02 -35.91
N GLY A 3 -11.80 66.77 -35.67
CA GLY A 3 -12.54 65.53 -35.87
C GLY A 3 -11.85 64.52 -36.79
N SER A 4 -10.76 63.87 -36.36
CA SER A 4 -10.77 62.57 -35.66
C SER A 4 -10.53 61.37 -36.59
N HIS A 5 -9.26 61.11 -36.88
CA HIS A 5 -8.76 59.82 -37.33
C HIS A 5 -8.49 58.91 -36.13
N HIS A 6 -8.97 57.68 -36.25
CA HIS A 6 -8.84 56.62 -35.27
C HIS A 6 -7.39 56.19 -35.13
N ARG A 7 -6.81 56.34 -33.94
CA ARG A 7 -5.57 55.65 -33.55
C ARG A 7 -5.76 54.95 -32.22
N ARG A 8 -5.72 53.62 -32.27
CA ARG A 8 -5.71 52.70 -31.13
C ARG A 8 -4.56 53.05 -30.18
N HIS A 9 -4.90 53.40 -28.93
CA HIS A 9 -3.97 53.35 -27.81
C HIS A 9 -4.21 52.07 -27.02
N HIS A 10 -3.23 51.18 -27.10
CA HIS A 10 -3.06 50.01 -26.25
C HIS A 10 -2.69 50.49 -24.84
N LEU A 11 -3.65 50.47 -23.91
CA LEU A 11 -3.37 50.63 -22.48
C LEU A 11 -3.44 49.26 -21.80
N GLN A 12 -2.28 48.88 -21.28
CA GLN A 12 -2.00 47.72 -20.48
C GLN A 12 -2.81 47.77 -19.17
N GLN A 13 -3.73 46.83 -19.00
CA GLN A 13 -4.38 46.57 -17.70
C GLN A 13 -3.72 45.34 -17.07
N LYS A 14 -2.99 45.56 -15.97
CA LYS A 14 -2.64 44.52 -15.01
C LYS A 14 -3.86 44.21 -14.16
N PRO A 15 -4.29 42.95 -13.99
CA PRO A 15 -5.14 42.60 -12.86
C PRO A 15 -4.28 42.20 -11.66
N VAL A 16 -4.65 42.83 -10.55
CA VAL A 16 -4.12 42.74 -9.20
C VAL A 16 -4.43 41.37 -8.60
N SER A 17 -3.49 40.85 -7.82
CA SER A 17 -3.59 39.63 -7.03
C SER A 17 -4.87 39.57 -6.19
N ALA A 18 -5.66 38.51 -6.39
CA ALA A 18 -6.60 38.02 -5.39
C ALA A 18 -5.99 36.77 -4.76
N ASN A 19 -5.44 36.97 -3.56
CA ASN A 19 -5.09 35.92 -2.62
C ASN A 19 -6.38 35.16 -2.28
N VAL A 20 -6.54 33.95 -2.81
CA VAL A 20 -7.57 33.01 -2.32
C VAL A 20 -6.83 32.00 -1.47
N GLU A 21 -6.92 32.18 -0.15
CA GLU A 21 -6.66 31.14 0.84
C GLU A 21 -7.52 29.92 0.49
N ALA A 22 -6.93 28.96 -0.22
CA ALA A 22 -7.47 27.62 -0.35
C ALA A 22 -6.94 26.79 0.82
N SER A 23 -7.47 27.08 2.01
CA SER A 23 -7.36 26.15 3.12
C SER A 23 -8.15 24.89 2.77
N ASP A 24 -7.50 23.74 2.97
CA ASP A 24 -8.11 22.44 3.23
C ASP A 24 -8.62 21.58 2.05
N ARG A 25 -7.91 21.62 0.92
CA ARG A 25 -7.80 20.43 0.05
C ARG A 25 -6.34 20.02 0.04
N PHE A 26 -6.03 18.85 0.60
CA PHE A 26 -4.67 18.30 0.58
C PHE A 26 -4.04 18.48 -0.80
N PRO A 27 -2.91 19.21 -0.92
CA PRO A 27 -2.32 19.51 -2.22
C PRO A 27 -2.01 18.20 -2.97
N GLN A 28 -2.40 18.12 -4.24
CA GLN A 28 -1.98 17.03 -5.11
C GLN A 28 -0.45 17.05 -5.23
N TRP A 29 0.18 15.89 -5.05
CA TRP A 29 1.64 15.78 -5.15
C TRP A 29 2.09 16.19 -6.56
N SER A 30 2.93 17.22 -6.66
CA SER A 30 3.50 17.62 -7.95
C SER A 30 4.56 16.60 -8.41
N VAL A 31 4.92 16.65 -9.69
CA VAL A 31 5.96 15.77 -10.24
C VAL A 31 7.30 16.07 -9.58
N GLN A 32 7.66 17.35 -9.47
CA GLN A 32 8.93 17.76 -8.84
C GLN A 32 8.96 17.37 -7.37
N GLU A 33 7.88 17.65 -6.63
CA GLU A 33 7.74 17.25 -5.23
C GLU A 33 7.89 15.74 -5.03
N THR A 34 7.34 14.93 -5.93
CA THR A 34 7.48 13.47 -5.86
C THR A 34 8.91 13.02 -6.17
N ARG A 35 9.63 13.72 -7.07
CA ARG A 35 11.03 13.41 -7.37
C ARG A 35 11.94 13.74 -6.20
N ASP A 36 11.79 14.90 -5.58
CA ASP A 36 12.55 15.30 -4.40
C ASP A 36 12.29 14.33 -3.24
N PHE A 37 11.03 13.94 -3.04
CA PHE A 37 10.65 12.91 -2.09
C PHE A 37 11.38 11.58 -2.32
N LEU A 38 11.41 11.11 -3.58
CA LEU A 38 12.10 9.87 -3.94
C LEU A 38 13.61 9.98 -3.74
N ALA A 39 14.22 11.13 -4.01
CA ALA A 39 15.64 11.37 -3.75
C ALA A 39 15.97 11.27 -2.25
N PHE A 40 15.19 11.95 -1.39
CA PHE A 40 15.37 11.84 0.07
C PHE A 40 15.18 10.41 0.57
N ARG A 41 14.20 9.69 0.00
CA ARG A 41 13.94 8.30 0.35
C ARG A 41 15.07 7.38 -0.14
N ALA A 42 15.70 7.66 -1.27
CA ALA A 42 16.85 6.93 -1.79
C ALA A 42 18.07 7.09 -0.88
N GLU A 43 18.38 8.31 -0.45
CA GLU A 43 19.51 8.61 0.44
C GLU A 43 19.40 7.88 1.79
N LEU A 44 18.17 7.79 2.32
CA LEU A 44 17.92 7.12 3.60
C LEU A 44 17.63 5.62 3.45
N ASP A 45 17.66 5.05 2.24
CA ASP A 45 17.19 3.68 1.98
C ASP A 45 17.92 2.64 2.83
N GLN A 46 19.23 2.81 3.00
CA GLN A 46 20.05 1.94 3.83
C GLN A 46 19.58 1.96 5.30
N SER A 47 19.36 3.14 5.88
CA SER A 47 18.86 3.27 7.26
C SER A 47 17.47 2.66 7.44
N PHE A 48 16.61 2.73 6.41
CA PHE A 48 15.31 2.07 6.39
C PHE A 48 15.42 0.53 6.41
N MET A 49 16.53 -0.04 5.91
CA MET A 49 16.76 -1.49 5.94
C MET A 49 17.40 -1.96 7.24
N GLU A 50 18.16 -1.10 7.92
CA GLU A 50 18.88 -1.45 9.16
C GLU A 50 17.98 -1.51 10.39
N THR A 51 16.89 -0.74 10.41
CA THR A 51 16.04 -0.56 11.60
C THR A 51 14.61 -1.02 11.34
N LYS A 52 14.02 -1.76 12.29
CA LYS A 52 12.60 -2.17 12.22
C LYS A 52 11.62 -1.03 12.52
N ARG A 53 12.04 -0.05 13.32
CA ARG A 53 11.22 1.12 13.70
C ARG A 53 11.58 2.34 12.86
N ASN A 54 10.76 2.60 11.84
CA ASN A 54 11.04 3.63 10.84
C ASN A 54 10.38 5.00 11.09
N LYS A 55 9.70 5.18 12.24
CA LYS A 55 8.95 6.41 12.55
C LYS A 55 9.80 7.68 12.43
N LEU A 56 11.00 7.67 13.03
CA LEU A 56 11.91 8.82 12.98
C LEU A 56 12.45 9.10 11.57
N LEU A 57 12.65 8.06 10.74
CA LEU A 57 13.10 8.26 9.36
C LEU A 57 12.03 8.94 8.50
N TRP A 58 10.74 8.67 8.76
CA TRP A 58 9.64 9.39 8.12
C TRP A 58 9.55 10.85 8.57
N GLU A 59 9.84 11.14 9.84
CA GLU A 59 9.95 12.53 10.34
C GLU A 59 11.12 13.29 9.70
N VAL A 60 12.26 12.62 9.50
CA VAL A 60 13.41 13.20 8.77
C VAL A 60 13.02 13.54 7.33
N ILE A 61 12.36 12.63 6.62
CA ILE A 61 11.89 12.92 5.25
C ILE A 61 10.88 14.07 5.24
N SER A 62 9.92 14.08 6.16
CA SER A 62 8.93 15.17 6.29
C SER A 62 9.61 16.51 6.52
N THR A 63 10.67 16.54 7.32
CA THR A 63 11.46 17.75 7.59
C THR A 63 12.18 18.23 6.33
N ARG A 64 12.86 17.34 5.60
CA ARG A 64 13.51 17.68 4.32
C ARG A 64 12.52 18.17 3.26
N MET A 65 11.34 17.55 3.19
CA MET A 65 10.25 18.01 2.32
C MET A 65 9.86 19.46 2.65
N ARG A 66 9.71 19.78 3.93
CA ARG A 66 9.37 21.13 4.40
C ARG A 66 10.49 22.14 4.13
N GLU A 67 11.75 21.75 4.25
CA GLU A 67 12.92 22.58 3.88
C GLU A 67 12.91 22.92 2.38
N ASN A 68 12.43 22.01 1.53
CA ASN A 68 12.22 22.23 0.09
C ASN A 68 10.91 22.97 -0.24
N GLY A 69 10.18 23.45 0.76
CA GLY A 69 8.92 24.19 0.58
C GLY A 69 7.67 23.31 0.40
N TYR A 70 7.76 22.02 0.70
CA TYR A 70 6.64 21.08 0.62
C TYR A 70 6.15 20.69 2.02
N ASN A 71 5.00 21.24 2.43
CA ASN A 71 4.38 20.95 3.72
C ASN A 71 3.70 19.56 3.72
N ARG A 72 4.49 18.50 3.91
CA ARG A 72 4.01 17.11 4.06
C ARG A 72 4.38 16.54 5.41
N SER A 73 3.41 15.94 6.10
CA SER A 73 3.64 15.19 7.34
C SER A 73 4.35 13.85 7.07
N ALA A 74 4.96 13.27 8.11
CA ALA A 74 5.58 11.96 8.06
C ALA A 74 4.61 10.86 7.57
N GLU A 75 3.35 10.91 8.03
CA GLU A 75 2.33 9.94 7.62
C GLU A 75 1.95 10.09 6.13
N GLN A 76 1.86 11.32 5.63
CA GLN A 76 1.64 11.56 4.19
C GLN A 76 2.80 11.04 3.35
N CYS A 77 4.04 11.21 3.82
CA CYS A 77 5.24 10.68 3.18
C CYS A 77 5.23 9.14 3.14
N LYS A 78 4.91 8.49 4.26
CA LYS A 78 4.75 7.04 4.36
C LYS A 78 3.66 6.53 3.40
N CYS A 79 2.49 7.16 3.42
CA CYS A 79 1.39 6.84 2.52
C CYS A 79 1.77 7.02 1.04
N LYS A 80 2.49 8.10 0.70
CA LYS A 80 2.97 8.36 -0.66
C LYS A 80 3.94 7.28 -1.12
N TRP A 81 4.91 6.88 -0.29
CA TRP A 81 5.82 5.77 -0.57
C TRP A 81 5.06 4.48 -0.84
N LYS A 82 4.12 4.10 0.04
CA LYS A 82 3.30 2.90 -0.13
C LYS A 82 2.59 2.89 -1.48
N ASN A 83 1.94 4.00 -1.84
CA ASN A 83 1.26 4.14 -3.12
C ASN A 83 2.20 4.00 -4.33
N LEU A 84 3.39 4.61 -4.27
CA LEU A 84 4.40 4.52 -5.32
C LEU A 84 4.92 3.09 -5.50
N VAL A 85 5.21 2.39 -4.40
CA VAL A 85 5.65 1.00 -4.42
C VAL A 85 4.56 0.07 -4.95
N THR A 86 3.30 0.27 -4.54
CA THR A 86 2.17 -0.52 -5.05
C THR A 86 2.02 -0.36 -6.57
N ARG A 87 2.10 0.87 -7.08
CA ARG A 87 2.06 1.12 -8.54
C ARG A 87 3.25 0.51 -9.27
N PHE A 88 4.45 0.63 -8.70
CA PHE A 88 5.65 0.00 -9.24
C PHE A 88 5.50 -1.53 -9.37
N LYS A 89 4.97 -2.20 -8.33
CA LYS A 89 4.69 -3.64 -8.35
C LYS A 89 3.65 -4.01 -9.41
N ALA A 90 2.59 -3.22 -9.56
CA ALA A 90 1.57 -3.42 -10.60
C ALA A 90 2.16 -3.27 -12.02
N CYS A 91 3.17 -2.43 -12.22
CA CYS A 91 3.89 -2.37 -13.49
C CYS A 91 4.77 -3.61 -13.72
N GLY A 92 5.33 -4.20 -12.66
CA GLY A 92 6.14 -5.42 -12.75
C GLY A 92 5.43 -6.64 -13.36
N THR A 93 4.09 -6.67 -13.35
CA THR A 93 3.29 -7.75 -13.95
C THR A 93 2.96 -7.53 -15.44
N ILE A 94 3.29 -6.36 -16.00
CA ILE A 94 3.01 -6.01 -17.40
C ILE A 94 4.18 -6.51 -18.25
N GLU A 95 3.98 -7.38 -19.25
CA GLU A 95 5.10 -7.94 -20.05
C GLU A 95 5.83 -6.89 -20.90
N SER A 96 5.16 -5.83 -21.33
CA SER A 96 5.76 -4.77 -22.15
C SER A 96 6.54 -3.75 -21.29
N GLU A 97 7.86 -3.68 -21.47
CA GLU A 97 8.73 -2.69 -20.83
C GLU A 97 8.31 -1.24 -21.16
N ALA A 98 7.87 -0.99 -22.40
CA ALA A 98 7.35 0.31 -22.82
C ALA A 98 6.07 0.72 -22.08
N ALA A 99 5.22 -0.25 -21.73
CA ALA A 99 4.03 0.00 -20.92
C ALA A 99 4.38 0.21 -19.43
N ARG A 100 5.45 -0.41 -18.92
CA ARG A 100 5.97 -0.12 -17.56
C ARG A 100 6.51 1.30 -17.45
N GLN A 101 7.17 1.79 -18.49
CA GLN A 101 7.72 3.15 -18.59
C GLN A 101 6.66 4.26 -18.60
N GLN A 102 5.38 3.92 -18.79
CA GLN A 102 4.28 4.89 -18.69
C GLN A 102 4.08 5.41 -17.25
N PHE A 103 4.56 4.66 -16.25
CA PHE A 103 4.60 5.15 -14.89
C PHE A 103 5.79 6.11 -14.70
N LEU A 104 5.47 7.40 -14.55
CA LEU A 104 6.43 8.51 -14.53
C LEU A 104 7.58 8.41 -13.52
N PHE A 105 7.46 7.56 -12.49
CA PHE A 105 8.47 7.40 -11.43
C PHE A 105 9.08 5.99 -11.41
N TYR A 106 8.88 5.21 -12.46
CA TYR A 106 9.30 3.80 -12.52
C TYR A 106 10.82 3.67 -12.39
N ASP A 107 11.59 4.50 -13.09
CA ASP A 107 13.05 4.45 -13.10
C ASP A 107 13.65 4.84 -11.76
N GLU A 108 13.13 5.89 -11.12
CA GLU A 108 13.59 6.32 -9.81
C GLU A 108 13.36 5.24 -8.75
N LEU A 109 12.19 4.59 -8.74
CA LEU A 109 11.90 3.46 -7.84
C LEU A 109 12.76 2.23 -8.16
N ARG A 110 12.92 1.90 -9.45
CA ARG A 110 13.78 0.81 -9.90
C ARG A 110 15.22 1.03 -9.44
N ALA A 111 15.75 2.26 -9.57
CA ALA A 111 17.09 2.62 -9.15
C ALA A 111 17.28 2.40 -7.64
N ILE A 112 16.34 2.85 -6.80
CA ILE A 112 16.39 2.63 -5.34
C ILE A 112 16.48 1.13 -5.01
N PHE A 113 15.62 0.31 -5.62
CA PHE A 113 15.63 -1.13 -5.36
C PHE A 113 16.87 -1.84 -5.91
N MET A 114 17.40 -1.41 -7.06
CA MET A 114 18.63 -1.96 -7.63
C MET A 114 19.85 -1.62 -6.75
N SER A 115 19.95 -0.36 -6.30
CA SER A 115 21.00 0.07 -5.38
C SER A 115 20.94 -0.68 -4.06
N ARG A 116 19.74 -0.92 -3.53
CA ARG A 116 19.55 -1.75 -2.33
C ARG A 116 20.09 -3.16 -2.51
N MET A 117 19.76 -3.82 -3.63
CA MET A 117 20.24 -5.16 -3.93
C MET A 117 21.77 -5.20 -4.06
N GLN A 118 22.39 -4.19 -4.66
CA GLN A 118 23.85 -4.07 -4.75
C GLN A 118 24.51 -3.85 -3.38
N SER A 119 23.90 -3.03 -2.52
CA SER A 119 24.37 -2.79 -1.14
C SER A 119 24.43 -4.09 -0.33
N ILE A 120 23.37 -4.90 -0.40
CA ILE A 120 23.30 -6.22 0.25
C ILE A 120 24.43 -7.14 -0.26
N GLN A 121 24.64 -7.21 -1.58
CA GLN A 121 25.66 -8.08 -2.19
C GLN A 121 27.10 -7.66 -1.85
N CYS A 122 27.37 -6.37 -1.61
CA CYS A 122 28.72 -5.88 -1.30
C CYS A 122 29.11 -6.17 0.17
N SER A 123 28.14 -6.20 1.07
CA SER A 123 28.35 -6.47 2.51
C SER A 123 28.80 -7.91 2.83
N GLU A 124 28.63 -8.85 1.90
CA GLU A 124 29.03 -10.26 2.08
C GLU A 124 30.51 -10.52 1.72
N SER A 125 31.22 -9.54 1.14
CA SER A 125 32.63 -9.69 0.72
C SER A 125 33.67 -9.33 1.79
N GLU A 126 33.27 -8.76 2.94
CA GLU A 126 34.22 -8.39 4.01
C GLU A 126 34.42 -9.48 5.08
N GLY A 127 33.84 -10.67 4.86
CA GLY A 127 34.03 -11.85 5.70
C GLY A 127 34.95 -12.92 5.10
N GLY A 128 36.27 -12.68 5.09
CA GLY A 128 37.29 -13.75 5.00
C GLY A 128 37.88 -14.01 3.60
N GLY A 129 39.20 -13.90 3.49
CA GLY A 129 39.95 -14.00 2.24
C GLY A 129 40.10 -15.39 1.63
N GLY A 130 40.56 -15.40 0.36
CA GLY A 130 41.05 -16.59 -0.33
C GLY A 130 40.93 -16.55 -1.86
N THR A 131 42.00 -16.11 -2.53
CA THR A 131 42.50 -16.47 -3.88
C THR A 131 41.55 -16.69 -5.08
N ALA A 132 41.87 -15.94 -6.14
CA ALA A 132 41.57 -16.08 -7.57
C ALA A 132 41.05 -17.44 -8.10
N ALA A 133 39.97 -17.39 -8.90
CA ALA A 133 39.83 -18.19 -10.12
C ALA A 133 38.86 -17.53 -11.12
N SER A 134 39.40 -17.25 -12.31
CA SER A 134 38.69 -16.82 -13.52
C SER A 134 37.61 -17.82 -13.93
N ARG A 135 36.35 -17.37 -14.11
CA ARG A 135 35.38 -18.00 -15.03
C ARG A 135 34.49 -16.97 -15.70
N LYS A 136 34.77 -16.77 -16.98
CA LYS A 136 33.91 -16.17 -18.01
C LYS A 136 32.63 -17.02 -18.14
N ARG A 137 31.43 -16.45 -17.95
CA ARG A 137 30.20 -16.95 -18.59
C ARG A 137 29.27 -15.79 -18.98
N SER A 138 28.73 -15.97 -20.17
CA SER A 138 27.88 -15.13 -21.00
C SER A 138 26.48 -14.93 -20.46
N ALA A 139 25.84 -13.88 -20.99
CA ALA A 139 24.43 -13.54 -20.88
C ALA A 139 23.48 -14.72 -21.15
N SER A 140 22.44 -14.82 -20.32
CA SER A 140 21.09 -15.26 -20.70
C SER A 140 20.11 -14.89 -19.58
N ALA A 141 19.01 -14.25 -19.97
CA ALA A 141 17.91 -13.84 -19.12
C ALA A 141 17.29 -15.01 -18.34
N SER A 142 16.85 -14.75 -17.10
CA SER A 142 15.67 -15.40 -16.50
C SER A 142 15.29 -14.71 -15.20
N THR A 143 14.04 -14.24 -15.14
CA THR A 143 13.15 -14.25 -13.97
C THR A 143 13.70 -13.64 -12.67
N VAL A 144 13.34 -12.38 -12.43
CA VAL A 144 13.47 -11.75 -11.11
C VAL A 144 12.46 -12.41 -10.18
N GLU A 145 12.89 -13.47 -9.50
CA GLU A 145 12.20 -14.04 -8.36
C GLU A 145 12.23 -13.00 -7.23
N THR A 146 11.14 -12.26 -7.12
CA THR A 146 10.94 -11.20 -6.13
C THR A 146 10.57 -11.86 -4.80
N GLY A 147 11.50 -12.60 -4.22
CA GLY A 147 11.41 -13.12 -2.86
C GLY A 147 11.83 -12.04 -1.86
N GLN A 148 11.04 -11.84 -0.81
CA GLN A 148 11.34 -10.99 0.35
C GLN A 148 11.20 -9.46 0.15
N LEU A 149 9.98 -8.98 -0.12
CA LEU A 149 9.64 -7.57 0.14
C LEU A 149 8.75 -7.48 1.38
N CYS A 150 9.39 -7.03 2.45
CA CYS A 150 8.86 -6.70 3.78
C CYS A 150 7.42 -6.16 3.73
N SER A 151 6.49 -6.95 4.28
CA SER A 151 5.16 -6.50 4.66
C SER A 151 5.32 -5.71 5.96
N ASP A 152 5.56 -4.41 5.83
CA ASP A 152 5.61 -3.45 6.95
C ASP A 152 4.18 -3.23 7.47
N GLU A 153 3.71 -4.18 8.28
CA GLU A 153 2.51 -4.04 9.10
C GLU A 153 2.91 -4.06 10.58
N GLU A 154 3.65 -3.02 11.02
CA GLU A 154 3.85 -2.72 12.44
C GLU A 154 2.74 -1.75 12.87
N GLU A 155 1.74 -2.29 13.58
CA GLU A 155 0.76 -1.52 14.34
C GLU A 155 1.42 -0.96 15.61
N ASP A 156 1.11 0.30 15.93
CA ASP A 156 1.55 0.99 17.13
C ASP A 156 1.05 0.25 18.39
N MET A 157 1.94 -0.42 19.11
CA MET A 157 1.70 -0.89 20.47
C MET A 157 2.46 -0.01 21.46
N VAL A 158 1.70 0.80 22.18
CA VAL A 158 2.13 1.68 23.27
C VAL A 158 3.02 0.93 24.28
N GLU A 159 4.26 1.42 24.45
CA GLU A 159 5.15 1.02 25.54
C GLU A 159 4.52 1.43 26.88
N ASN A 160 4.26 0.45 27.74
CA ASN A 160 4.25 0.68 29.17
C ASN A 160 5.51 0.02 29.76
N GLU A 161 6.32 0.86 30.41
CA GLU A 161 7.47 0.48 31.21
C GLU A 161 7.20 -0.76 32.05
N LEU A 162 8.18 -1.67 32.14
CA LEU A 162 8.62 -2.24 33.41
C LEU A 162 9.91 -3.03 33.16
N ASP A 163 10.98 -2.27 32.91
CA ASP A 163 12.35 -2.78 32.96
C ASP A 163 12.77 -2.85 34.44
N LYS A 164 12.71 -4.05 35.05
CA LYS A 164 13.30 -4.29 36.38
C LYS A 164 13.73 -5.76 36.56
N LYS A 165 15.04 -5.93 36.46
CA LYS A 165 15.90 -6.80 37.29
C LYS A 165 15.66 -8.31 37.24
N TYR A 166 16.62 -9.00 36.62
CA TYR A 166 17.33 -10.07 37.32
C TYR A 166 18.79 -10.13 36.84
N SER A 167 19.65 -9.37 37.52
CA SER A 167 21.06 -9.68 37.61
C SER A 167 21.25 -10.32 38.99
N ILE A 168 21.27 -11.65 39.08
CA ILE A 168 21.71 -12.33 40.31
C ILE A 168 23.17 -12.73 40.19
N ARG A 169 23.93 -12.00 41.00
CA ARG A 169 25.27 -12.33 41.49
C ARG A 169 25.31 -13.75 42.06
N LYS A 170 26.28 -14.53 41.61
CA LYS A 170 26.77 -15.73 42.30
C LYS A 170 27.19 -15.36 43.73
N LYS A 171 26.59 -16.01 44.73
CA LYS A 171 27.11 -16.03 46.10
C LYS A 171 27.16 -17.48 46.60
N LYS A 172 28.39 -17.98 46.72
CA LYS A 172 28.74 -19.26 47.34
C LYS A 172 28.45 -19.18 48.85
N LYS A 173 27.66 -20.12 49.38
CA LYS A 173 27.56 -20.37 50.82
C LYS A 173 27.46 -21.87 51.08
N GLN A 174 28.40 -22.38 51.87
CA GLN A 174 28.39 -23.72 52.45
C GLN A 174 27.19 -23.89 53.38
N ALA A 175 26.57 -25.07 53.37
CA ALA A 175 25.93 -25.68 54.54
C ALA A 175 25.83 -27.20 54.38
N LYS A 176 25.81 -27.85 55.53
CA LYS A 176 26.06 -29.27 55.84
C LYS A 176 24.82 -30.16 55.59
N THR A 177 25.12 -31.40 55.19
CA THR A 177 24.49 -32.70 55.49
C THR A 177 23.07 -32.73 56.09
N GLY A 178 22.18 -33.45 55.39
CA GLY A 178 20.97 -34.06 55.94
C GLY A 178 20.38 -35.02 54.92
N SER A 179 20.57 -36.33 55.13
CA SER A 179 20.06 -37.41 54.29
C SER A 179 18.56 -37.61 54.52
N THR A 180 17.75 -37.72 53.46
CA THR A 180 16.59 -38.63 53.47
C THR A 180 16.07 -38.93 52.07
N SER A 181 15.92 -40.24 51.82
CA SER A 181 14.99 -40.92 50.90
C SER A 181 15.01 -40.60 49.41
N GLY A 182 15.56 -41.55 48.64
CA GLY A 182 15.47 -41.55 47.19
C GLY A 182 14.09 -41.95 46.66
N GLY A 183 13.85 -41.56 45.41
CA GLY A 183 12.81 -42.12 44.56
C GLY A 183 11.60 -41.22 44.32
N ASN A 184 11.76 -40.09 43.60
CA ASN A 184 10.69 -39.54 42.73
C ASN A 184 11.15 -38.42 41.76
N ASN A 185 12.43 -38.02 41.75
CA ASN A 185 12.88 -36.89 40.92
C ASN A 185 12.72 -37.08 39.41
N ASN A 186 12.69 -38.32 38.92
CA ASN A 186 12.48 -38.60 37.50
C ASN A 186 11.04 -38.32 37.05
N ASN A 187 10.06 -38.42 37.95
CA ASN A 187 8.66 -38.13 37.64
C ASN A 187 8.42 -36.62 37.56
N ASN A 188 9.02 -35.82 38.44
CA ASN A 188 8.90 -34.36 38.41
C ASN A 188 9.59 -33.70 37.21
N ILE A 189 10.75 -34.23 36.77
CA ILE A 189 11.44 -33.70 35.59
C ILE A 189 10.66 -34.03 34.31
N LYS A 190 10.09 -35.25 34.25
CA LYS A 190 9.21 -35.66 33.16
C LYS A 190 7.95 -34.79 33.12
N GLU A 191 7.35 -34.51 34.27
CA GLU A 191 6.17 -33.63 34.39
C GLU A 191 6.48 -32.19 33.98
N MET A 192 7.61 -31.62 34.41
CA MET A 192 8.06 -30.29 33.95
C MET A 192 8.31 -30.24 32.43
N LEU A 193 8.84 -31.31 31.83
CA LEU A 193 9.07 -31.36 30.38
C LEU A 193 7.74 -31.50 29.62
N GLU A 194 6.80 -32.29 30.14
CA GLU A 194 5.44 -32.40 29.60
C GLU A 194 4.70 -31.06 29.71
N ASP A 195 4.84 -30.34 30.82
CA ASP A 195 4.27 -29.00 31.02
C ASP A 195 4.90 -27.95 30.10
N PHE A 196 6.21 -28.04 29.89
CA PHE A 196 6.91 -27.19 28.92
C PHE A 196 6.43 -27.46 27.49
N MET A 197 6.28 -28.73 27.10
CA MET A 197 5.73 -29.09 25.80
C MET A 197 4.27 -28.64 25.63
N ARG A 198 3.45 -28.72 26.69
CA ARG A 198 2.07 -28.19 26.69
C ARG A 198 2.06 -26.66 26.54
N GLN A 199 2.95 -25.95 27.24
CA GLN A 199 3.13 -24.50 27.10
C GLN A 199 3.56 -24.11 25.69
N GLN A 200 4.50 -24.86 25.10
CA GLN A 200 4.99 -24.61 23.75
C GLN A 200 3.86 -24.78 22.72
N LEU A 201 3.08 -25.86 22.82
CA LEU A 201 1.93 -26.11 21.95
C LEU A 201 0.84 -25.04 22.09
N GLN A 202 0.56 -24.59 23.31
CA GLN A 202 -0.46 -23.57 23.58
C GLN A 202 -0.09 -22.22 22.98
N MET A 203 1.20 -21.85 23.07
CA MET A 203 1.74 -20.65 22.46
C MET A 203 1.75 -20.73 20.94
N GLU A 204 2.13 -21.87 20.37
CA GLU A 204 2.04 -22.12 18.91
C GLU A 204 0.59 -22.05 18.42
N MET A 205 -0.37 -22.58 19.18
CA MET A 205 -1.79 -22.52 18.84
C MET A 205 -2.32 -21.08 18.88
N GLN A 206 -1.97 -20.28 19.89
CA GLN A 206 -2.36 -18.87 19.95
C GLN A 206 -1.73 -18.05 18.81
N TRP A 207 -0.46 -18.32 18.46
CA TRP A 207 0.18 -17.65 17.32
C TRP A 207 -0.42 -18.08 15.98
N SER A 208 -0.75 -19.36 15.82
CA SER A 208 -1.43 -19.89 14.64
C SER A 208 -2.84 -19.29 14.49
N GLU A 209 -3.62 -19.24 15.56
CA GLU A 209 -4.97 -18.69 15.58
C GLU A 209 -4.96 -17.17 15.32
N ALA A 210 -4.01 -16.43 15.90
CA ALA A 210 -3.86 -15.01 15.65
C ALA A 210 -3.54 -14.71 14.18
N LEU A 211 -2.68 -15.51 13.55
CA LEU A 211 -2.37 -15.40 12.12
C LEU A 211 -3.56 -15.77 11.24
N GLU A 212 -4.27 -16.85 11.58
CA GLU A 212 -5.46 -17.29 10.86
C GLU A 212 -6.61 -16.29 10.99
N SER A 213 -6.78 -15.66 12.15
CA SER A 213 -7.75 -14.58 12.38
C SER A 213 -7.46 -13.37 11.49
N ARG A 214 -6.19 -12.95 11.36
CA ARG A 214 -5.77 -11.86 10.47
C ARG A 214 -6.01 -12.19 9.00
N GLU A 215 -5.78 -13.45 8.60
CA GLU A 215 -6.09 -13.94 7.25
C GLU A 215 -7.61 -13.98 6.99
N ASN A 216 -8.39 -14.44 7.97
CA ASN A 216 -9.84 -14.47 7.90
C ASN A 216 -10.44 -13.07 7.84
N GLU A 217 -9.89 -12.10 8.56
CA GLU A 217 -10.30 -10.70 8.48
C GLU A 217 -10.04 -10.13 7.08
N ARG A 218 -8.87 -10.42 6.48
CA ARG A 218 -8.59 -10.02 5.10
C ARG A 218 -9.54 -10.67 4.10
N ARG A 219 -9.84 -11.97 4.26
CA ARG A 219 -10.85 -12.66 3.43
C ARG A 219 -12.24 -12.07 3.63
N SER A 220 -12.64 -11.73 4.86
CA SER A 220 -13.92 -11.10 5.16
C SER A 220 -14.04 -9.75 4.45
N LYS A 221 -13.05 -8.87 4.61
CA LYS A 221 -13.00 -7.57 3.92
C LYS A 221 -13.05 -7.73 2.41
N GLN A 222 -12.38 -8.74 1.85
CA GLN A 222 -12.43 -9.04 0.42
C GLN A 222 -13.82 -9.50 -0.03
N MET A 223 -14.46 -10.38 0.74
CA MET A 223 -15.82 -10.88 0.46
C MET A 223 -16.87 -9.79 0.60
N GLU A 224 -16.79 -8.97 1.65
CA GLU A 224 -17.64 -7.79 1.85
C GLU A 224 -17.50 -6.81 0.69
N TRP A 225 -16.26 -6.53 0.25
CA TRP A 225 -16.03 -5.67 -0.90
C TRP A 225 -16.64 -6.24 -2.18
N ARG A 226 -16.52 -7.56 -2.42
CA ARG A 226 -17.16 -8.23 -3.57
C ARG A 226 -18.69 -8.12 -3.51
N GLN A 227 -19.29 -8.39 -2.34
CA GLN A 227 -20.74 -8.29 -2.15
C GLN A 227 -21.23 -6.85 -2.33
N ALA A 228 -20.49 -5.86 -1.83
CA ALA A 228 -20.83 -4.44 -2.01
C ALA A 228 -20.80 -4.04 -3.50
N MET A 229 -19.77 -4.49 -4.24
CA MET A 229 -19.68 -4.25 -5.69
C MET A 229 -20.83 -4.92 -6.45
N GLU A 230 -21.18 -6.14 -6.09
CA GLU A 230 -22.30 -6.87 -6.67
C GLU A 230 -23.66 -6.20 -6.36
N ALA A 231 -23.85 -5.70 -5.13
CA ALA A 231 -25.05 -4.98 -4.74
C ALA A 231 -25.24 -3.70 -5.57
N LEU A 232 -24.17 -2.91 -5.76
CA LEU A 232 -24.21 -1.71 -6.60
C LEU A 232 -24.56 -2.02 -8.05
N GLU A 233 -24.01 -3.10 -8.62
CA GLU A 233 -24.34 -3.50 -10.00
C GLU A 233 -25.79 -4.00 -10.10
N ASN A 234 -26.25 -4.76 -9.11
CA ASN A 234 -27.65 -5.19 -9.04
C ASN A 234 -28.62 -4.00 -8.92
N GLU A 235 -28.29 -2.98 -8.13
CA GLU A 235 -29.07 -1.75 -8.06
C GLU A 235 -29.12 -1.03 -9.41
N ARG A 236 -27.97 -0.93 -10.10
CA ARG A 236 -27.89 -0.36 -11.46
C ARG A 236 -28.79 -1.12 -12.44
N ILE A 237 -28.69 -2.44 -12.47
CA ILE A 237 -29.50 -3.32 -13.34
C ILE A 237 -30.99 -3.18 -13.01
N MET A 238 -31.36 -3.12 -11.74
CA MET A 238 -32.75 -2.95 -11.30
C MET A 238 -33.33 -1.60 -11.72
N MET A 239 -32.55 -0.52 -11.61
CA MET A 239 -32.94 0.80 -12.08
C MET A 239 -33.10 0.84 -13.61
N GLU A 240 -32.20 0.19 -14.34
CA GLU A 240 -32.26 0.07 -15.80
C GLU A 240 -33.49 -0.73 -16.25
N ARG A 241 -33.82 -1.85 -15.56
CA ARG A 241 -35.04 -2.63 -15.81
C ARG A 241 -36.30 -1.79 -15.59
N ARG A 242 -36.39 -1.08 -14.45
CA ARG A 242 -37.53 -0.18 -14.16
C ARG A 242 -37.67 0.95 -15.17
N TRP A 243 -36.56 1.46 -15.70
CA TRP A 243 -36.59 2.47 -16.75
C TRP A 243 -37.12 1.87 -18.07
N ARG A 244 -36.58 0.71 -18.47
CA ARG A 244 -37.00 -0.01 -19.68
C ARG A 244 -38.48 -0.36 -19.65
N GLU A 245 -38.98 -0.87 -18.52
CA GLU A 245 -40.40 -1.20 -18.37
C GLU A 245 -41.30 0.04 -18.51
N ARG A 246 -40.90 1.18 -17.92
CA ARG A 246 -41.64 2.45 -18.09
C ARG A 246 -41.58 2.98 -19.53
N GLU A 247 -40.46 2.81 -20.21
CA GLU A 247 -40.29 3.14 -21.63
C GLU A 247 -41.19 2.27 -22.50
N GLU A 248 -41.18 0.95 -22.29
CA GLU A 248 -42.04 -0.01 -22.98
C GLU A 248 -43.52 0.29 -22.73
N GLN A 249 -43.91 0.65 -21.50
CA GLN A 249 -45.28 1.10 -21.21
C GLN A 249 -45.67 2.40 -21.94
N ARG A 250 -44.72 3.31 -22.17
CA ARG A 250 -44.96 4.50 -23.02
C ARG A 250 -45.11 4.08 -24.48
N ARG A 251 -44.21 3.23 -24.98
CA ARG A 251 -44.23 2.72 -26.34
C ARG A 251 -45.51 1.96 -26.64
N MET A 252 -45.96 1.05 -25.77
CA MET A 252 -47.21 0.32 -25.88
C MET A 252 -48.43 1.25 -25.99
N ARG A 253 -48.45 2.35 -25.22
CA ARG A 253 -49.54 3.34 -25.32
C ARG A 253 -49.49 4.11 -26.63
N GLU A 254 -48.32 4.37 -27.17
CA GLU A 254 -48.15 5.02 -28.47
C GLU A 254 -48.52 4.09 -29.62
N GLU A 255 -48.09 2.82 -29.57
CA GLU A 255 -48.46 1.76 -30.50
C GLU A 255 -49.97 1.55 -30.53
N ALA A 256 -50.62 1.43 -29.36
CA ALA A 256 -52.09 1.32 -29.31
C ALA A 256 -52.83 2.53 -29.91
N ARG A 257 -52.23 3.73 -29.86
CA ARG A 257 -52.79 4.92 -30.55
C ARG A 257 -52.50 4.88 -32.04
N ALA A 258 -51.33 4.40 -32.46
CA ALA A 258 -50.99 4.19 -33.86
C ALA A 258 -51.91 3.15 -34.50
N GLU A 259 -52.10 1.99 -33.87
CA GLU A 259 -53.02 0.93 -34.31
C GLU A 259 -54.44 1.45 -34.49
N LYS A 260 -54.95 2.28 -33.57
CA LYS A 260 -56.26 2.92 -33.72
C LYS A 260 -56.31 3.84 -34.94
N ARG A 261 -55.26 4.63 -35.19
CA ARG A 261 -55.16 5.48 -36.39
C ARG A 261 -55.12 4.61 -37.66
N ASP A 262 -54.32 3.56 -37.68
CA ASP A 262 -54.16 2.66 -38.82
C ASP A 262 -55.45 1.88 -39.10
N ALA A 263 -56.16 1.42 -38.06
CA ALA A 263 -57.46 0.77 -38.19
C ALA A 263 -58.51 1.70 -38.82
N LEU A 264 -58.52 2.98 -38.44
CA LEU A 264 -59.40 3.98 -39.06
C LEU A 264 -59.03 4.21 -40.53
N ILE A 265 -57.73 4.35 -40.84
CA ILE A 265 -57.25 4.51 -42.22
C ILE A 265 -57.66 3.30 -43.07
N ASN A 266 -57.43 2.08 -42.58
CA ASN A 266 -57.81 0.85 -43.27
C ASN A 266 -59.33 0.75 -43.48
N ALA A 267 -60.14 1.12 -42.48
CA ALA A 267 -61.59 1.13 -42.61
C ALA A 267 -62.11 2.15 -43.64
N LEU A 268 -61.41 3.28 -43.82
CA LEU A 268 -61.71 4.25 -44.86
C LEU A 268 -61.31 3.75 -46.25
N LEU A 269 -60.13 3.13 -46.38
CA LEU A 269 -59.65 2.55 -47.64
C LEU A 269 -60.54 1.42 -48.14
N ASN A 270 -61.09 0.58 -47.26
CA ASN A 270 -61.99 -0.52 -47.63
C ASN A 270 -63.40 -0.07 -48.08
N LYS A 271 -63.73 1.21 -47.96
CA LYS A 271 -65.02 1.79 -48.40
C LYS A 271 -64.92 2.49 -49.76
N LEU A 272 -63.73 2.59 -50.34
CA LEU A 272 -63.47 3.04 -51.70
C LEU A 272 -63.40 1.83 -52.64
#